data_AF-A0A8K0K2N4-F1
#
_entry.id   AF-A0A8K0K2N4-F1
#
_cell.length_a   1.000
_cell.length_b   1.000
_cell.length_c   1.000
_cell.angle_alpha   90.00
_cell.angle_beta   90.00
_cell.angle_gamma   90.00
#
_symmetry.space_group_name_H-M   'P 1'
#
loop_
_entity.id
_entity.type
_entity.pdbx_description
1 polymer ?
#
loop_
_entity_poly.entity_id
_entity_poly.type
_entity_poly.pdbx_seq_one_letter_code
_entity_poly.pdbx_strand_id
1 'polypeptide(L)'
;MSSSVGEGFPSEHYYFGIRMWELLYGIILSFPIVAFVFVPVYYDLRVTSVYQYLELRFRSRVARRIASGTYALRTIIMLGVTMLTPSVALSGLAGLPLWVSILIIGSLTIAGSVTGGLRGVVIVDALQGVLLFFVCFFLAVLGFYHAGGFLKTFQINRERGRLDLFDFDFDPTLRISTVSALIGQLGMSVAGLGCQQNFVQRYCSMPTKKSVVV
;
A
#
# COMPACT_ATOMS: atom_id res chain seq x y z
N MET A 1 1.02 3.30 -2.73
CA MET A 1 0.18 3.18 -1.52
C MET A 1 -1.23 3.63 -1.87
N SER A 2 -2.25 2.80 -1.71
CA SER A 2 -3.64 3.24 -1.96
C SER A 2 -4.01 4.29 -0.92
N SER A 3 -4.66 5.38 -1.33
CA SER A 3 -5.03 6.50 -0.45
C SER A 3 -5.80 6.08 0.80
N SER A 4 -6.60 5.01 0.72
CA SER A 4 -7.34 4.43 1.85
C SER A 4 -6.44 3.92 3.00
N VAL A 5 -5.23 3.45 2.67
CA VAL A 5 -4.23 3.02 3.66
C VAL A 5 -3.50 4.22 4.27
N GLY A 6 -3.35 5.31 3.50
CA GLY A 6 -2.67 6.53 3.97
C GLY A 6 -3.43 7.29 5.06
N GLU A 7 -4.76 7.28 5.02
CA GLU A 7 -5.61 8.06 5.95
C GLU A 7 -6.23 7.21 7.07
N GLY A 8 -6.47 5.93 6.80
CA GLY A 8 -7.00 5.00 7.79
C GLY A 8 -5.99 4.68 8.91
N PHE A 9 -4.70 4.61 8.61
CA PHE A 9 -3.69 4.23 9.59
C PHE A 9 -3.42 5.32 10.64
N PRO A 10 -3.23 6.61 10.28
CA PRO A 10 -3.06 7.66 11.28
C PRO A 10 -4.27 7.82 12.20
N SER A 11 -5.48 7.71 11.65
CA SER A 11 -6.71 7.76 12.43
C SER A 11 -6.84 6.55 13.36
N GLU A 12 -6.51 5.34 12.89
CA GLU A 12 -6.48 4.17 13.75
C GLU A 12 -5.45 4.30 14.88
N HIS A 13 -4.24 4.79 14.59
CA HIS A 13 -3.23 5.09 15.62
C HIS A 13 -3.72 6.13 16.62
N TYR A 14 -4.50 7.10 16.16
CA TYR A 14 -5.12 8.09 17.03
C TYR A 14 -6.20 7.51 17.94
N TYR A 15 -6.93 6.45 17.55
CA TYR A 15 -7.97 5.85 18.38
C TYR A 15 -7.45 4.67 19.23
N PHE A 16 -6.67 3.76 18.64
CA PHE A 16 -6.30 2.45 19.20
C PHE A 16 -4.81 2.33 19.57
N GLY A 17 -4.01 3.38 19.39
CA GLY A 17 -2.61 3.42 19.80
C GLY A 17 -1.65 2.72 18.83
N ILE A 18 -0.49 2.29 19.35
CA ILE A 18 0.61 1.82 18.50
C ILE A 18 0.44 0.37 17.99
N ARG A 19 -0.56 -0.38 18.46
CA ARG A 19 -0.77 -1.81 18.16
C ARG A 19 -0.76 -2.16 16.67
N MET A 20 -1.23 -1.26 15.80
CA MET A 20 -1.18 -1.46 14.34
C MET A 20 0.23 -1.61 13.76
N TRP A 21 1.29 -1.20 14.47
CA TRP A 21 2.67 -1.39 14.04
C TRP A 21 3.04 -2.86 13.83
N GLU A 22 2.35 -3.78 14.48
CA GLU A 22 2.60 -5.22 14.37
C GLU A 22 2.32 -5.77 12.97
N LEU A 23 1.49 -5.07 12.18
CA LEU A 23 1.27 -5.38 10.76
C LEU A 23 2.57 -5.28 9.95
N LEU A 24 3.50 -4.41 10.32
CA LEU A 24 4.77 -4.27 9.61
C LEU A 24 5.59 -5.56 9.63
N TYR A 25 5.52 -6.36 10.70
CA TYR A 25 6.22 -7.64 10.76
C TYR A 25 5.75 -8.60 9.67
N GLY A 26 4.44 -8.67 9.44
CA GLY A 26 3.86 -9.50 8.38
C GLY A 26 4.26 -9.01 6.98
N ILE A 27 4.34 -7.69 6.78
CA ILE A 27 4.81 -7.10 5.53
C ILE A 27 6.29 -7.43 5.30
N ILE A 28 7.15 -7.21 6.30
CA ILE A 28 8.60 -7.45 6.19
C ILE A 28 8.88 -8.92 5.86
N LEU A 29 8.19 -9.84 6.54
CA LEU A 29 8.34 -11.28 6.32
C LEU A 29 7.81 -11.72 4.93
N SER A 30 6.88 -10.97 4.34
CA SER A 30 6.35 -11.29 3.00
C SER A 30 7.38 -11.06 1.88
N PHE A 31 8.30 -10.10 2.03
CA PHE A 31 9.31 -9.79 1.01
C PHE A 31 10.21 -10.97 0.64
N PRO A 32 10.89 -11.66 1.59
CA PRO A 32 11.72 -12.82 1.24
C PRO A 32 10.89 -13.95 0.62
N ILE A 33 9.66 -14.18 1.09
CA ILE A 33 8.77 -15.19 0.50
C ILE A 33 8.50 -14.87 -0.97
N VAL A 34 8.13 -13.63 -1.29
CA VAL A 34 7.86 -13.22 -2.67
C VAL A 34 9.13 -13.26 -3.53
N ALA A 35 10.25 -12.77 -3.01
CA ALA A 35 11.52 -12.72 -3.71
C ALA A 35 12.08 -14.12 -4.04
N PHE A 36 11.96 -15.09 -3.13
CA PHE A 36 12.51 -16.44 -3.33
C PHE A 36 11.52 -17.44 -3.91
N VAL A 37 10.21 -17.23 -3.80
CA VAL A 37 9.20 -18.19 -4.30
C VAL A 37 8.52 -17.69 -5.58
N PHE A 38 8.07 -16.44 -5.62
CA PHE A 38 7.25 -15.93 -6.72
C PHE A 38 8.08 -15.35 -7.87
N VAL A 39 9.07 -14.51 -7.57
CA VAL A 39 9.97 -13.91 -8.57
C VAL A 39 10.66 -14.95 -9.48
N PRO A 40 11.27 -16.05 -9.00
CA PRO A 40 11.88 -17.05 -9.89
C PRO A 40 10.88 -17.63 -10.89
N VAL A 41 9.66 -17.96 -10.43
CA VAL A 41 8.62 -18.54 -11.29
C VAL A 41 8.25 -17.59 -12.42
N TYR A 42 8.04 -16.31 -12.14
CA TYR A 42 7.67 -15.36 -13.19
C TYR A 42 8.79 -15.10 -14.20
N TYR A 43 10.05 -15.02 -13.72
CA TYR A 43 11.22 -14.81 -14.58
C TYR A 43 11.52 -16.03 -15.46
N ASP A 44 11.48 -17.23 -14.89
CA ASP A 44 11.82 -18.46 -15.63
C ASP A 44 10.77 -18.78 -16.70
N LEU A 45 9.49 -18.47 -16.45
CA LEU A 45 8.41 -18.60 -17.44
C LEU A 45 8.32 -17.43 -18.45
N ARG A 46 9.12 -16.36 -18.29
CA ARG A 46 9.10 -15.13 -19.12
C ARG A 46 7.69 -14.55 -19.34
N VAL A 47 6.84 -14.64 -18.33
CA VAL A 47 5.47 -14.12 -18.39
C VAL A 47 5.44 -12.65 -18.00
N THR A 48 4.64 -11.85 -18.70
CA THR A 48 4.45 -10.42 -18.40
C THR A 48 3.21 -10.17 -17.54
N SER A 49 2.34 -11.17 -17.36
CA SER A 49 1.14 -11.09 -16.55
C SER A 49 0.92 -12.33 -15.68
N VAL A 50 0.44 -12.11 -14.46
CA VAL A 50 0.02 -13.18 -13.54
C VAL A 50 -1.09 -14.04 -14.14
N TYR A 51 -1.98 -13.44 -14.93
CA TYR A 51 -3.07 -14.16 -15.58
C TYR A 51 -2.59 -15.06 -16.73
N GLN A 52 -1.46 -14.72 -17.35
CA GLN A 52 -0.81 -15.59 -18.33
C GLN A 52 -0.21 -16.83 -17.66
N TYR A 53 0.36 -16.67 -16.45
CA TYR A 53 0.78 -17.81 -15.63
C TYR A 53 -0.40 -18.73 -15.28
N LEU A 54 -1.56 -18.16 -14.88
CA LEU A 54 -2.78 -18.92 -14.62
C LEU A 54 -3.25 -19.71 -15.85
N GLU A 55 -3.17 -19.12 -17.04
CA GLU A 55 -3.49 -19.84 -18.29
C GLU A 55 -2.57 -21.03 -18.52
N LEU A 56 -1.25 -20.86 -18.34
CA LEU A 56 -0.28 -21.94 -18.52
C LEU A 56 -0.48 -23.06 -17.50
N ARG A 57 -0.83 -22.71 -16.25
CA ARG A 57 -1.02 -23.67 -15.16
C ARG A 57 -2.32 -24.49 -15.28
N PHE A 58 -3.42 -23.83 -15.64
CA PHE A 58 -4.75 -24.46 -15.75
C PHE A 58 -5.13 -24.86 -17.18
N ARG A 59 -4.29 -24.54 -18.17
CA ARG A 59 -4.52 -24.75 -19.60
C ARG A 59 -5.86 -24.20 -20.12
N SER A 60 -6.39 -23.16 -19.48
CA SER A 60 -7.71 -22.61 -19.77
C SER A 60 -7.65 -21.11 -20.08
N ARG A 61 -7.97 -20.76 -21.33
CA ARG A 61 -8.15 -19.37 -21.78
C ARG A 61 -9.35 -18.69 -21.11
N VAL A 62 -10.37 -19.46 -20.73
CA VAL A 62 -11.56 -18.94 -20.05
C VAL A 62 -11.21 -18.48 -18.64
N ALA A 63 -10.44 -19.28 -17.90
CA ALA A 63 -9.95 -18.92 -16.56
C ALA A 63 -9.13 -17.62 -16.58
N ARG A 64 -8.26 -17.44 -17.59
CA ARG A 64 -7.53 -16.19 -17.79
C ARG A 64 -8.45 -14.99 -17.95
N ARG A 65 -9.44 -15.08 -18.85
CA ARG A 65 -10.36 -13.97 -19.16
C ARG A 65 -11.20 -13.57 -17.95
N ILE A 66 -11.71 -14.55 -17.20
CA ILE A 66 -12.48 -14.30 -15.99
C ILE A 66 -11.59 -13.63 -14.94
N ALA A 67 -10.42 -14.19 -14.64
CA ALA A 67 -9.51 -13.64 -13.63
C ALA A 67 -9.05 -12.21 -13.98
N SER A 68 -8.66 -11.97 -15.24
CA SER A 68 -8.28 -10.63 -15.69
C SER A 68 -9.45 -9.65 -15.67
N GLY A 69 -10.66 -10.11 -16.02
CA GLY A 69 -11.88 -9.29 -16.00
C GLY A 69 -12.28 -8.88 -14.59
N THR A 70 -12.27 -9.82 -13.63
CA THR A 70 -12.54 -9.53 -12.21
C THR A 70 -11.51 -8.56 -11.64
N TYR A 71 -10.24 -8.72 -11.99
CA TYR A 71 -9.20 -7.78 -11.57
C TYR A 71 -9.39 -6.38 -12.17
N ALA A 72 -9.68 -6.28 -13.46
CA ALA A 72 -9.92 -5.01 -14.13
C ALA A 72 -11.11 -4.28 -13.48
N LEU A 73 -12.23 -4.97 -13.24
CA LEU A 73 -13.39 -4.41 -12.58
C LEU A 73 -13.07 -3.93 -11.16
N ARG A 74 -12.40 -4.77 -10.35
CA ARG A 74 -11.94 -4.39 -9.00
C ARG A 74 -11.05 -3.14 -9.05
N THR A 75 -10.14 -3.08 -10.02
CA THR A 75 -9.19 -1.97 -10.16
C THR A 75 -9.90 -0.67 -10.52
N ILE A 76 -10.88 -0.69 -11.44
CA ILE A 76 -11.66 0.50 -11.81
C ILE A 76 -12.40 1.07 -10.59
N ILE A 77 -13.05 0.22 -9.80
CA ILE A 77 -13.76 0.64 -8.59
C ILE A 77 -12.79 1.27 -7.59
N MET A 78 -11.65 0.62 -7.36
CA MET A 78 -10.64 1.10 -6.40
C MET A 78 -9.96 2.40 -6.87
N LEU A 79 -9.76 2.58 -8.18
CA LEU A 79 -9.24 3.83 -8.75
C LEU A 79 -10.21 4.98 -8.50
N GLY A 80 -11.52 4.77 -8.66
CA GLY A 80 -12.54 5.78 -8.36
C GLY A 80 -12.47 6.25 -6.91
N VAL A 81 -12.40 5.32 -5.95
CA VAL A 81 -12.23 5.63 -4.52
C VAL A 81 -10.90 6.35 -4.28
N THR A 82 -9.83 5.92 -4.95
CA THR A 82 -8.50 6.51 -4.76
C THR A 82 -8.42 7.95 -5.28
N MET A 83 -9.11 8.26 -6.38
CA MET A 83 -9.17 9.62 -6.94
C MET A 83 -10.04 10.57 -6.10
N LEU A 84 -10.99 10.05 -5.33
CA LEU A 84 -11.87 10.87 -4.49
C LEU A 84 -11.08 11.55 -3.36
N THR A 85 -10.16 10.83 -2.71
CA THR A 85 -9.35 11.35 -1.61
C THR A 85 -8.65 12.69 -1.91
N PRO A 86 -7.78 12.80 -2.94
CA PRO A 86 -7.13 14.07 -3.26
C PRO A 86 -8.12 15.12 -3.79
N SER A 87 -9.24 14.70 -4.40
CA SER A 87 -10.26 15.62 -4.90
C SER A 87 -11.03 16.31 -3.76
N VAL A 88 -11.34 15.58 -2.68
CA VAL A 88 -11.96 16.14 -1.48
C VAL A 88 -10.99 17.07 -0.76
N ALA A 89 -9.72 16.66 -0.64
CA ALA A 89 -8.68 17.52 -0.06
C ALA A 89 -8.53 18.84 -0.84
N LEU A 90 -8.45 18.78 -2.18
CA LEU A 90 -8.36 19.97 -3.03
C LEU A 90 -9.60 20.85 -2.93
N SER A 91 -10.79 20.25 -2.91
CA SER A 91 -12.06 20.97 -2.75
C SER A 91 -12.11 21.74 -1.43
N GLY A 92 -11.65 21.13 -0.33
CA GLY A 92 -11.59 21.79 0.99
C GLY A 92 -10.56 22.90 1.08
N LEU A 93 -9.40 22.76 0.42
CA LEU A 93 -8.32 23.76 0.44
C LEU A 93 -8.60 24.96 -0.49
N ALA A 94 -9.10 24.69 -1.69
CA ALA A 94 -9.33 25.71 -2.71
C ALA A 94 -10.75 26.31 -2.68
N GLY A 95 -11.67 25.74 -1.89
CA GLY A 95 -13.08 26.14 -1.84
C GLY A 95 -13.85 25.85 -3.13
N LEU A 96 -13.32 24.98 -4.00
CA LEU A 96 -13.93 24.60 -5.27
C LEU A 96 -14.99 23.52 -5.08
N PRO A 97 -16.04 23.47 -5.92
CA PRO A 97 -16.98 22.35 -5.90
C PRO A 97 -16.27 21.04 -6.23
N LEU A 98 -16.71 19.94 -5.60
CA LEU A 98 -16.04 18.64 -5.67
C LEU A 98 -15.87 18.12 -7.10
N TRP A 99 -16.87 18.31 -7.96
CA TRP A 99 -16.82 17.86 -9.35
C TRP A 99 -15.70 18.55 -10.16
N VAL A 100 -15.41 19.84 -9.90
CA VAL A 100 -14.29 20.56 -10.53
C VAL A 100 -12.96 19.97 -10.06
N SER A 101 -12.86 19.69 -8.76
CA SER A 101 -11.64 19.10 -8.18
C SER A 101 -11.34 17.72 -8.77
N ILE A 102 -12.37 16.89 -8.98
CA ILE A 102 -12.24 15.59 -9.65
C ILE A 102 -11.72 15.75 -11.09
N LEU A 103 -12.25 16.71 -11.86
CA LEU A 103 -11.80 16.95 -13.22
C LEU A 103 -10.34 17.44 -13.28
N ILE A 104 -9.94 18.31 -12.36
CA ILE A 104 -8.55 18.79 -12.26
C ILE A 104 -7.60 17.64 -11.92
N ILE A 105 -7.87 16.88 -10.86
CA ILE A 105 -7.01 15.77 -10.44
C ILE A 105 -6.98 14.68 -11.53
N GLY A 106 -8.12 14.36 -12.12
CA GLY A 106 -8.22 13.36 -13.18
C GLY A 106 -7.46 13.74 -14.45
N SER A 107 -7.63 14.97 -14.94
CA SER A 107 -6.89 15.46 -16.10
C SER A 107 -5.39 15.48 -15.87
N LEU A 108 -4.93 15.94 -14.71
CA LEU A 108 -3.51 15.94 -14.34
C LEU A 108 -2.93 14.51 -14.28
N THR A 109 -3.68 13.58 -13.68
CA THR A 109 -3.27 12.17 -13.57
C THR A 109 -3.17 11.51 -14.95
N ILE A 110 -4.14 11.74 -15.83
CA ILE A 110 -4.14 11.22 -17.20
C ILE A 110 -2.98 11.82 -18.00
N ALA A 111 -2.81 13.14 -17.97
CA ALA A 111 -1.73 13.83 -18.68
C ALA A 111 -0.35 13.32 -18.24
N GLY A 112 -0.12 13.16 -16.94
CA GLY A 112 1.13 12.61 -16.39
C GLY A 112 1.36 11.15 -16.79
N SER A 113 0.29 10.34 -16.81
CA SER A 113 0.39 8.92 -17.19
C SER A 113 0.69 8.73 -18.68
N VAL A 114 0.06 9.52 -19.55
CA VAL A 114 0.24 9.45 -21.01
C VAL A 114 1.63 9.93 -21.43
N THR A 115 2.13 11.01 -20.80
CA THR A 115 3.44 11.58 -21.15
C THR A 115 4.62 10.77 -20.61
N GLY A 116 4.51 10.22 -19.40
CA GLY A 116 5.61 9.53 -18.73
C GLY A 116 5.67 8.02 -18.96
N GLY A 117 4.56 7.38 -19.32
CA GLY A 117 4.44 5.92 -19.30
C GLY A 117 4.80 5.32 -17.94
N LEU A 118 5.11 4.01 -17.90
CA LEU A 118 5.44 3.33 -16.63
C LEU A 118 6.67 3.94 -15.94
N ARG A 119 7.68 4.39 -16.70
CA ARG A 119 8.90 4.99 -16.13
C ARG A 119 8.61 6.32 -15.45
N GLY A 120 7.83 7.19 -16.09
CA GLY A 120 7.43 8.48 -15.50
C GLY A 120 6.61 8.30 -14.24
N VAL A 121 5.64 7.37 -14.25
CA VAL A 121 4.84 7.03 -13.07
C VAL A 121 5.73 6.59 -11.90
N VAL A 122 6.72 5.73 -12.14
CA VAL A 122 7.63 5.27 -11.08
C VAL A 122 8.47 6.41 -10.49
N ILE A 123 8.90 7.37 -11.30
CA ILE A 123 9.66 8.54 -10.82
C ILE A 123 8.77 9.45 -9.97
N VAL A 124 7.55 9.73 -10.43
CA VAL A 124 6.59 10.55 -9.67
C VAL A 124 6.24 9.86 -8.34
N ASP A 125 6.00 8.55 -8.36
CA ASP A 125 5.76 7.76 -7.14
C ASP A 125 6.95 7.85 -6.16
N ALA A 126 8.18 7.80 -6.66
CA ALA A 126 9.38 7.90 -5.83
C ALA A 126 9.50 9.29 -5.19
N LEU A 127 9.30 10.36 -5.97
CA LEU A 127 9.30 11.74 -5.47
C LEU A 127 8.19 11.96 -4.45
N GLN A 128 7.00 11.42 -4.68
CA GLN A 128 5.88 11.48 -3.74
C GLN A 128 6.21 10.76 -2.43
N GLY A 129 6.87 9.61 -2.49
CA GLY A 129 7.34 8.89 -1.29
C GLY A 129 8.31 9.72 -0.45
N VAL A 130 9.29 10.37 -1.10
CA VAL A 130 10.25 11.25 -0.43
C VAL A 130 9.56 12.46 0.19
N LEU A 131 8.66 13.11 -0.55
CA LEU A 131 7.90 14.26 -0.04
C LEU A 131 7.06 13.88 1.19
N LEU A 132 6.34 12.75 1.12
CA LEU A 132 5.54 12.25 2.24
C LEU A 132 6.39 11.97 3.47
N PHE A 133 7.60 11.41 3.30
CA PHE A 133 8.52 11.20 4.40
C PHE A 133 8.89 12.51 5.11
N PHE A 134 9.21 13.57 4.36
CA PHE A 134 9.52 14.87 4.96
C PHE A 134 8.31 15.50 5.64
N VAL A 135 7.12 15.40 5.06
CA VAL A 135 5.88 15.92 5.68
C VAL A 135 5.60 15.19 7.00
N CYS A 136 5.68 13.86 7.02
CA CYS A 136 5.50 13.07 8.24
C CYS A 136 6.56 13.41 9.29
N PHE A 137 7.83 13.55 8.89
CA PHE A 137 8.92 13.93 9.80
C PHE A 137 8.68 15.32 10.42
N PHE A 138 8.33 16.31 9.59
CA PHE A 138 8.03 17.65 10.05
C PHE A 138 6.85 17.69 11.03
N LEU A 139 5.75 16.99 10.70
CA LEU A 139 4.59 16.88 11.59
C LEU A 139 4.92 16.18 12.90
N ALA A 140 5.78 15.16 12.89
CA ALA A 140 6.23 14.49 14.11
C ALA A 140 7.03 15.44 15.02
N VAL A 141 7.98 16.20 14.46
CA VAL A 141 8.77 17.20 15.21
C VAL A 141 7.87 18.29 15.79
N LEU A 142 6.94 18.82 15.00
CA LEU A 142 5.97 19.83 15.45
C LEU A 142 5.06 19.28 16.55
N GLY A 143 4.62 18.03 16.42
CA GLY A 143 3.84 17.33 17.44
C GLY A 143 4.61 17.19 18.76
N PHE A 144 5.88 16.80 18.71
CA PHE A 144 6.73 16.73 19.90
C PHE A 144 6.95 18.11 20.53
N TYR A 145 7.14 19.16 19.74
CA TYR A 145 7.29 20.52 20.23
C TYR A 145 6.03 20.99 20.98
N HIS A 146 4.84 20.83 20.38
CA HIS A 146 3.57 21.22 21.01
C HIS A 146 3.21 20.38 22.25
N ALA A 147 3.59 19.10 22.28
CA ALA A 147 3.37 18.23 23.43
C ALA A 147 4.32 18.50 24.61
N GLY A 148 5.25 19.45 24.48
CA GLY A 148 6.22 19.83 25.52
C GLY A 148 7.48 18.96 25.55
N GLY A 149 7.87 18.41 24.40
CA GLY A 149 9.07 17.61 24.20
C GLY A 149 8.80 16.11 24.01
N PHE A 150 9.79 15.40 23.46
CA PHE A 150 9.71 13.97 23.21
C PHE A 150 9.45 13.16 24.49
N LEU A 151 10.16 13.46 25.59
CA LEU A 151 9.99 12.75 26.87
C LEU A 151 8.56 12.86 27.41
N LYS A 152 7.98 14.06 27.38
CA LYS A 152 6.61 14.30 27.88
C LYS A 152 5.58 13.60 27.00
N THR A 153 5.78 13.61 25.68
CA THR A 153 4.94 12.88 24.73
C THR A 153 4.97 11.38 25.01
N PHE A 154 6.16 10.82 25.26
CA PHE A 154 6.33 9.40 25.57
C PHE A 154 5.65 9.01 26.89
N GLN A 155 5.82 9.81 27.94
CA GLN A 155 5.16 9.60 29.24
C GLN A 155 3.62 9.63 29.10
N ILE A 156 3.07 10.62 28.39
CA ILE A 156 1.61 10.71 28.15
C ILE A 156 1.09 9.47 27.42
N ASN A 157 1.82 8.99 26.40
CA ASN A 157 1.41 7.79 25.67
C ASN A 157 1.51 6.52 26.51
N ARG A 158 2.51 6.44 27.40
CA ARG A 158 2.67 5.32 28.34
C ARG A 158 1.55 5.29 29.38
N GLU A 159 1.23 6.43 29.99
CA GLU A 159 0.15 6.55 30.99
C GLU A 159 -1.23 6.24 30.39
N ARG A 160 -1.43 6.56 29.12
CA ARG A 160 -2.68 6.27 28.39
C ARG A 160 -2.76 4.85 27.83
N GLY A 161 -1.81 3.96 28.15
CA GLY A 161 -1.80 2.58 27.63
C GLY A 161 -1.69 2.49 26.11
N ARG A 162 -1.10 3.51 25.46
CA ARG A 162 -1.02 3.58 23.98
C ARG A 162 0.22 2.93 23.41
N LEU A 163 1.15 2.55 24.28
CA LEU A 163 2.43 1.92 23.95
C LEU A 163 2.42 0.40 24.17
N ASP A 164 1.25 -0.19 24.43
CA ASP A 164 1.12 -1.63 24.58
C ASP A 164 1.37 -2.29 23.22
N LEU A 165 2.59 -2.80 23.10
CA LEU A 165 3.09 -3.59 22.00
C LEU A 165 3.14 -5.04 22.47
N PHE A 166 2.77 -5.96 21.61
CA PHE A 166 2.81 -7.41 21.82
C PHE A 166 1.73 -7.92 22.77
N ASP A 167 0.58 -8.23 22.20
CA ASP A 167 -0.51 -8.95 22.85
C ASP A 167 -0.68 -10.31 22.15
N PHE A 168 -0.13 -11.34 22.77
CA PHE A 168 -0.11 -12.70 22.23
C PHE A 168 -1.38 -13.49 22.56
N ASP A 169 -2.45 -12.82 22.98
CA ASP A 169 -3.71 -13.49 23.23
C ASP A 169 -4.27 -14.09 21.92
N PHE A 170 -4.72 -15.34 21.99
CA PHE A 170 -5.25 -16.10 20.85
C PHE A 170 -6.77 -15.93 20.70
N ASP A 171 -7.38 -15.05 21.48
CA ASP A 171 -8.81 -14.76 21.38
C ASP A 171 -9.16 -14.15 20.00
N PRO A 172 -9.97 -14.85 19.18
CA PRO A 172 -10.38 -14.37 17.86
C PRO A 172 -11.39 -13.21 17.92
N THR A 173 -11.90 -12.85 19.10
CA THR A 173 -12.78 -11.69 19.28
C THR A 173 -12.02 -10.36 19.42
N LEU A 174 -10.71 -10.42 19.69
CA LEU A 174 -9.86 -9.23 19.74
C LEU A 174 -9.66 -8.66 18.32
N ARG A 175 -9.85 -7.35 18.19
CA ARG A 175 -9.74 -6.62 16.91
C ARG A 175 -8.37 -6.82 16.25
N ILE A 176 -7.30 -6.75 17.03
CA ILE A 176 -5.91 -6.94 16.60
C ILE A 176 -5.12 -7.59 17.75
N SER A 177 -4.78 -8.87 17.56
CA SER A 177 -3.78 -9.59 18.36
C SER A 177 -2.49 -9.69 17.54
N THR A 178 -1.33 -9.82 18.19
CA THR A 178 -0.05 -9.92 17.50
C THR A 178 0.00 -11.10 16.55
N VAL A 179 -0.63 -12.21 16.90
CA VAL A 179 -0.67 -13.42 16.06
C VAL A 179 -1.60 -13.21 14.86
N SER A 180 -2.79 -12.63 15.07
CA SER A 180 -3.74 -12.37 13.98
C SER A 180 -3.23 -11.28 13.03
N ALA A 181 -2.56 -10.25 13.56
CA ALA A 181 -1.88 -9.21 12.80
C ALA A 181 -0.77 -9.80 11.92
N LEU A 182 0.11 -10.62 12.51
CA LEU A 182 1.23 -11.23 11.79
C LEU A 182 0.74 -12.16 10.68
N ILE A 183 -0.09 -13.15 10.99
CA ILE A 183 -0.56 -14.15 10.03
C ILE A 183 -1.47 -13.50 8.97
N GLY A 184 -2.41 -12.66 9.40
CA GLY A 184 -3.34 -11.97 8.51
C GLY A 184 -2.61 -11.05 7.54
N GLN A 185 -1.71 -10.20 8.05
CA GLN A 185 -0.96 -9.27 7.21
C GLN A 185 0.06 -9.98 6.32
N LEU A 186 0.71 -11.05 6.79
CA LEU A 186 1.60 -11.87 5.97
C LEU A 186 0.86 -12.43 4.76
N GLY A 187 -0.28 -13.09 4.97
CA GLY A 187 -1.08 -13.65 3.87
C GLY A 187 -1.55 -12.59 2.89
N MET A 188 -2.08 -11.46 3.39
CA MET A 188 -2.50 -10.33 2.55
C MET A 188 -1.34 -9.74 1.75
N SER A 189 -0.16 -9.61 2.36
CA SER A 189 1.02 -8.99 1.72
C SER A 189 1.63 -9.93 0.68
N VAL A 190 1.73 -11.23 0.96
CA VAL A 190 2.18 -12.23 -0.04
C VAL A 190 1.23 -12.28 -1.23
N ALA A 191 -0.09 -12.32 -0.99
CA ALA A 191 -1.07 -12.29 -2.07
C ALA A 191 -1.02 -10.96 -2.86
N GLY A 192 -0.78 -9.85 -2.18
CA GLY A 192 -0.65 -8.53 -2.79
C GLY A 192 0.60 -8.42 -3.67
N LEU A 193 1.76 -8.63 -3.07
CA LEU A 193 3.06 -8.47 -3.73
C LEU A 193 3.32 -9.57 -4.75
N GLY A 194 2.90 -10.80 -4.49
CA GLY A 194 3.16 -11.96 -5.34
C GLY A 194 2.16 -12.14 -6.48
N CYS A 195 0.87 -11.86 -6.25
CA CYS A 195 -0.19 -12.23 -7.21
C CYS A 195 -0.88 -11.04 -7.88
N GLN A 196 -0.60 -9.78 -7.50
CA GLN A 196 -1.23 -8.63 -8.16
C GLN A 196 -0.43 -8.16 -9.37
N GLN A 197 -1.15 -7.84 -10.44
CA GLN A 197 -0.56 -7.42 -11.72
C GLN A 197 0.32 -6.17 -11.58
N ASN A 198 -0.07 -5.20 -10.74
CA ASN A 198 0.68 -3.94 -10.58
C ASN A 198 2.11 -4.16 -10.04
N PHE A 199 2.30 -5.14 -9.15
CA PHE A 199 3.61 -5.47 -8.60
C PHE A 199 4.40 -6.36 -9.56
N VAL A 200 3.75 -7.40 -10.11
CA VAL A 200 4.40 -8.33 -11.03
C VAL A 200 4.91 -7.63 -12.29
N GLN A 201 4.18 -6.64 -12.80
CA GLN A 201 4.63 -5.84 -13.94
C GLN A 201 5.89 -5.01 -13.63
N ARG A 202 6.08 -4.56 -12.38
CA ARG A 202 7.30 -3.87 -11.95
C ARG A 202 8.47 -4.82 -11.80
N TYR A 203 8.23 -6.06 -11.37
CA TYR A 203 9.30 -7.07 -11.35
C TYR A 203 9.73 -7.42 -12.77
N CYS A 204 8.79 -7.77 -13.65
CA CYS A 204 9.10 -8.19 -15.01
C CYS A 204 9.68 -7.09 -15.91
N SER A 205 9.58 -5.80 -15.53
CA SER A 205 10.23 -4.70 -16.25
C SER A 205 11.70 -4.51 -15.88
N MET A 206 12.21 -5.22 -14.85
CA MET A 206 13.62 -5.16 -14.48
C MET A 206 14.47 -6.13 -15.32
N PRO A 207 15.69 -5.71 -15.73
CA PRO A 207 16.50 -6.45 -16.69
C PRO A 207 17.03 -7.78 -16.17
N THR A 208 17.22 -7.95 -14.86
CA THR A 208 17.75 -9.19 -14.29
C THR A 208 17.06 -9.56 -12.97
N LYS A 209 16.97 -10.87 -12.71
CA LYS A 209 16.45 -11.44 -11.45
C LYS A 209 17.21 -10.92 -10.22
N LYS A 210 18.52 -10.64 -10.34
CA LYS A 210 19.32 -10.08 -9.24
C LYS A 210 18.88 -8.66 -8.89
N SER A 211 18.45 -7.85 -9.86
CA SER A 211 17.96 -6.48 -9.63
C SER A 211 16.62 -6.40 -8.91
N VAL A 212 15.88 -7.52 -8.80
CA VAL A 212 14.58 -7.58 -8.12
C VAL A 212 14.72 -8.02 -6.66
N VAL A 213 15.76 -8.82 -6.37
CA VAL A 213 16.00 -9.43 -5.04
C VAL A 213 16.97 -8.59 -4.20
N VAL A 214 17.77 -7.74 -4.84
CA VAL A 214 18.72 -6.79 -4.22
C VAL A 214 18.16 -5.38 -4.32
#